data_AF-A0A3L9YL00-F1
#
_entry.id   AF-A0A3L9YL00-F1
#
_cell.length_a   1.000
_cell.length_b   1.000
_cell.length_c   1.000
_cell.angle_alpha   90.00
_cell.angle_beta   90.00
_cell.angle_gamma   90.00
#
_symmetry.space_group_name_H-M   'P 1'
#
loop_
_entity.id
_entity.type
_entity.pdbx_description
1 polymer ?
#
loop_
_entity_poly.entity_id
_entity_poly.type
_entity_poly.pdbx_seq_one_letter_code
_entity_poly.pdbx_strand_id
1 'polypeptide(L)' 'MEHSFAPHIPGFNPLVGTASWSDKTLLDCGKFYPPTAKTPEARLRLYASPFHLVELHTLATHD' A
#
# COMPACT_ATOMS: atom_id res chain seq x y z
N MET A 1 -28.94 5.02 -6.50
CA MET A 1 -28.12 4.98 -7.72
C MET A 1 -26.93 4.13 -7.33
N GLU A 2 -27.16 2.81 -7.25
CA GLU A 2 -26.22 1.87 -6.66
C GLU A 2 -25.42 1.23 -7.80
N HIS A 3 -24.23 1.76 -8.07
CA HIS A 3 -23.30 1.08 -8.97
C HIS A 3 -22.69 -0.12 -8.23
N SER A 4 -23.36 -1.27 -8.28
CA SER A 4 -22.70 -2.56 -8.04
C SER A 4 -21.67 -2.77 -9.14
N PHE A 5 -20.44 -2.30 -8.92
CA PHE A 5 -19.39 -2.22 -9.93
C PHE A 5 -18.60 -3.53 -10.10
N ALA A 6 -18.85 -4.57 -9.32
CA ALA A 6 -18.15 -5.84 -9.47
C ALA A 6 -19.13 -6.93 -9.93
N PRO A 7 -19.04 -7.42 -11.19
CA PRO A 7 -19.68 -8.68 -11.52
C PRO A 7 -19.14 -9.76 -10.56
N HIS A 8 -20.04 -10.57 -9.99
CA HIS A 8 -19.64 -11.73 -9.21
C HIS A 8 -18.97 -12.74 -10.15
N ILE A 9 -17.64 -12.68 -10.23
CA ILE A 9 -16.82 -13.62 -11.00
C ILE A 9 -16.41 -14.74 -10.04
N PRO A 10 -16.87 -15.99 -10.25
CA PRO A 10 -16.50 -17.11 -9.40
C PRO A 10 -14.98 -17.28 -9.34
N GLY A 11 -14.42 -17.30 -8.13
CA GLY A 11 -12.98 -17.45 -7.91
C GLY A 11 -12.16 -16.15 -7.98
N PHE A 12 -12.77 -14.99 -8.23
CA PHE A 12 -12.07 -13.71 -8.17
C PHE A 12 -11.92 -13.23 -6.73
N ASN A 13 -10.68 -13.16 -6.24
CA ASN A 13 -10.33 -12.59 -4.94
C ASN A 13 -9.39 -11.38 -5.15
N PRO A 14 -9.90 -10.15 -5.25
CA PRO A 14 -9.07 -8.99 -5.52
C PRO A 14 -8.13 -8.69 -4.35
N LEU A 15 -6.84 -8.51 -4.65
CA LEU A 15 -5.89 -7.95 -3.70
C LEU A 15 -5.92 -6.43 -3.79
N VAL A 16 -5.97 -5.77 -2.64
CA VAL A 16 -6.06 -4.31 -2.54
C VAL A 16 -4.94 -3.76 -1.66
N GLY A 17 -4.49 -2.56 -2.01
CA GLY A 17 -3.44 -1.82 -1.32
C GLY A 17 -3.47 -0.35 -1.75
N THR A 18 -2.67 0.49 -1.09
CA THR A 18 -2.47 1.89 -1.47
C THR A 18 -1.15 2.06 -2.19
N ALA A 19 -1.18 2.78 -3.31
CA ALA A 19 0.05 3.28 -3.93
C ALA A 19 0.80 4.21 -2.96
N SER A 20 2.11 4.36 -3.14
CA SER A 20 2.92 5.33 -2.39
C SER A 20 2.97 5.12 -0.86
N TRP A 21 2.86 3.88 -0.39
CA TRP A 21 2.91 3.53 1.05
C TRP A 21 4.19 3.98 1.78
N SER A 22 5.26 4.29 1.04
CA SER A 22 6.54 4.78 1.54
C SER A 22 6.87 6.22 1.10
N ASP A 23 5.92 6.96 0.51
CA ASP A 23 6.15 8.32 0.02
C ASP A 23 6.46 9.32 1.14
N LYS A 24 7.35 10.27 0.86
CA LYS A 24 7.83 11.24 1.85
C LYS A 24 6.70 12.07 2.46
N THR A 25 5.71 12.49 1.69
CA THR A 25 4.61 13.34 2.20
C THR A 25 3.70 12.57 3.15
N LEU A 26 3.46 11.28 2.87
CA LEU A 26 2.73 10.36 3.75
C LEU A 26 3.50 10.12 5.05
N LEU A 27 4.82 9.99 4.98
CA LEU A 27 5.67 9.82 6.16
C LEU A 27 5.73 11.09 7.02
N ASP A 28 5.89 12.25 6.37
CA ASP A 28 6.00 13.55 7.04
C ASP A 28 4.69 13.94 7.75
N CYS A 29 3.54 13.46 7.27
CA CYS A 29 2.26 13.72 7.95
C CYS A 29 2.13 13.00 9.30
N GLY A 30 2.91 11.94 9.54
CA GLY A 30 2.97 11.21 10.82
C GLY A 30 1.69 10.48 11.24
N LYS A 31 0.69 10.35 10.36
CA LYS A 31 -0.62 9.75 10.67
C LYS A 31 -0.74 8.29 10.28
N PHE A 32 0.04 7.86 9.29
CA PHE A 32 -0.10 6.53 8.70
C PHE A 32 0.68 5.45 9.45
N TYR A 33 1.80 5.82 10.07
CA TYR A 33 2.63 4.90 10.87
C TYR A 33 2.84 5.45 12.28
N PRO A 34 2.98 4.58 13.29
CA PRO A 34 3.41 4.98 14.62
C PRO A 34 4.85 5.54 14.58
N PRO A 35 5.21 6.43 15.53
CA PRO A 35 6.52 7.09 15.56
C PRO A 35 7.70 6.12 15.77
N THR A 36 7.43 4.88 16.18
CA THR A 36 8.41 3.80 16.35
C THR A 36 8.83 3.16 15.03
N ALA A 37 8.04 3.28 13.96
CA ALA A 37 8.31 2.69 12.65
C ALA A 37 9.26 3.57 11.81
N LYS A 38 10.55 3.56 12.16
CA LYS A 38 11.56 4.45 11.56
C LYS A 38 12.28 3.89 10.33
N THR A 39 12.20 2.58 10.10
CA THR A 39 12.86 1.90 8.98
C THR A 39 11.85 1.48 7.91
N PRO A 40 12.24 1.37 6.63
CA PRO A 40 11.37 0.83 5.58
C PRO A 40 10.79 -0.54 5.91
N GLU A 41 11.62 -1.46 6.44
CA GLU A 41 11.21 -2.80 6.88
C GLU A 41 10.09 -2.77 7.94
N ALA A 42 10.28 -1.98 9.00
CA ALA A 42 9.25 -1.83 10.03
C ALA A 42 7.93 -1.26 9.48
N ARG A 43 7.99 -0.33 8.52
CA ARG A 43 6.80 0.24 7.87
C ARG A 43 6.13 -0.78 6.96
N LEU A 44 6.91 -1.57 6.23
CA LEU A 44 6.40 -2.63 5.38
C LEU A 44 5.62 -3.68 6.19
N ARG A 45 6.15 -4.09 7.35
CA ARG A 45 5.46 -5.03 8.27
C ARG A 45 4.11 -4.48 8.74
N LEU A 46 4.03 -3.18 9.04
CA LEU A 46 2.80 -2.53 9.46
C LEU A 46 1.81 -2.36 8.31
N TYR A 47 2.30 -1.99 7.13
CA TYR A 47 1.49 -1.84 5.91
C TYR A 47 0.91 -3.19 5.44
N ALA A 48 1.70 -4.26 5.50
CA ALA A 48 1.31 -5.60 5.07
C ALA A 48 0.28 -6.29 5.99
N SER A 49 0.01 -5.73 7.18
CA SER A 49 -0.99 -6.29 8.09
C SER A 49 -2.43 -6.10 7.61
N PRO A 50 -2.86 -4.89 7.18
CA PRO A 50 -4.19 -4.69 6.58
C PRO A 50 -4.23 -4.88 5.05
N PHE A 51 -3.10 -4.79 4.35
CA PHE A 51 -3.05 -4.85 2.88
C PHE A 51 -2.20 -6.01 2.39
N HIS A 52 -2.79 -6.85 1.53
CA HIS A 52 -2.13 -8.02 0.95
C HIS A 52 -1.47 -7.73 -0.42
N LEU A 53 -1.25 -6.45 -0.74
CA LEU A 53 -0.62 -5.99 -1.98
C LEU A 53 0.29 -4.80 -1.69
N VAL A 54 1.53 -4.86 -2.17
CA VAL A 54 2.51 -3.77 -2.08
C VAL A 54 2.87 -3.27 -3.48
N GLU A 55 2.94 -1.96 -3.64
CA GLU A 55 3.58 -1.33 -4.77
C GLU A 55 5.08 -1.14 -4.46
N LEU A 56 5.96 -1.53 -5.36
CA LEU A 56 7.38 -1.17 -5.27
C LEU A 56 7.73 -0.24 -6.42
N HIS A 57 8.21 0.96 -6.08
CA HIS A 57 8.77 1.90 -7.05
C HIS A 57 10.27 2.01 -6.84
N THR A 58 11.04 1.68 -7.87
CA THR A 58 12.48 1.95 -7.95
C THR A 58 12.72 2.92 -9.09
N LEU A 59 13.70 3.81 -8.95
CA LEU A 59 14.17 4.57 -10.10
C LEU A 59 14.83 3.57 -11.05
N ALA A 60 14.33 3.47 -12.28
CA ALA A 60 15.04 2.77 -13.33
C ALA A 60 16.23 3.64 -13.73
N THR A 61 17.38 3.44 -13.11
CA THR A 61 18.66 3.84 -13.69
C THR A 61 18.79 3.07 -14.99
N HIS A 62 18.38 3.70 -16.09
CA HIS A 62 18.88 3.30 -17.40
C HIS A 62 20.32 3.82 -17.43
N ASP A 63 21.26 2.89 -17.44
CA ASP A 63 22.64 3.16 -17.87
C ASP A 63 22.64 3.71 -19.31
#